data_AF-A0A2M7TCE5-F1
#
_entry.id   AF-A0A2M7TCE5-F1
#
_cell.length_a   1.000
_cell.length_b   1.000
_cell.length_c   1.000
_cell.angle_alpha   90.00
_cell.angle_beta   90.00
_cell.angle_gamma   90.00
#
_symmetry.space_group_name_H-M   'P 1'
#
loop_
_entity.id
_entity.type
_entity.pdbx_description
1 polymer ?
#
loop_
_entity_poly.entity_id
_entity_poly.type
_entity_poly.pdbx_seq_one_letter_code
_entity_poly.pdbx_strand_id
1 'polypeptide(L)'
;NAAIGYSASTAGPTKGLAISGKVGIGTTSPQVKLDVAGTIRASTFPVTGDTALYRDDATGDIALLTSDIRLKKNLTSLSSSQALTVVQGLTGYLYNALDEPDGAKKRLGFMAQDLIKLGLNEATYSFTGSDGTEYFSIHYEKLPVLLVEAIKEQQQQIEQLKLASANLTNFDLSALFSQTREIATILTREITDRQLLSSRVGELVGNLEAVINKLADLQNETSQSATLAQNFSLSPQGDLILDKNLVLNENLNVKGKTTLTELAVGKSITAGLVVIDGEKGSLQTTAGPLQLQSDSLGELEIMSGKVAIDKDGNLKISEGVIAGNSNFRNILILGAGVTEFKIQNSQGKSATECKMGEILEGKVVAECGIMWDTAPVVVNVTPSYKTTIWVEDITKDGFTIKVGDAPQKEEKVYWLAMW
;
A
#
# COMPACT_ATOMS: atom_id res chain seq x y z
N ASN A 1 -14.13 -48.78 -130.72
CA ASN A 1 -13.67 -47.40 -130.44
C ASN A 1 -14.63 -46.45 -131.10
N ALA A 2 -15.18 -45.50 -130.35
CA ALA A 2 -16.12 -44.51 -130.89
C ALA A 2 -15.74 -43.11 -130.38
N ALA A 3 -15.94 -42.12 -131.25
CA ALA A 3 -15.93 -40.71 -130.91
C ALA A 3 -17.34 -40.16 -131.20
N ILE A 4 -18.00 -39.63 -130.18
CA ILE A 4 -19.39 -39.16 -130.27
C ILE A 4 -19.42 -37.66 -129.92
N GLY A 5 -20.14 -36.86 -130.72
CA GLY A 5 -20.36 -35.43 -130.47
C GLY A 5 -19.24 -34.49 -130.94
N TYR A 6 -18.29 -34.97 -131.75
CA TYR A 6 -17.23 -34.14 -132.34
C TYR A 6 -17.67 -33.62 -133.72
N SER A 7 -17.37 -32.35 -134.02
CA SER A 7 -17.74 -31.68 -135.28
C SER A 7 -16.87 -32.09 -136.48
N ALA A 8 -15.75 -32.79 -136.24
CA ALA A 8 -14.86 -33.33 -137.26
C ALA A 8 -14.57 -34.81 -136.98
N SER A 9 -14.24 -35.57 -138.04
CA SER A 9 -13.86 -36.97 -137.93
C SER A 9 -12.68 -37.14 -136.97
N THR A 10 -12.95 -37.68 -135.78
CA THR A 10 -11.98 -37.83 -134.70
C THR A 10 -11.79 -39.31 -134.44
N ALA A 11 -10.56 -39.81 -134.54
CA ALA A 11 -10.26 -41.20 -134.19
C ALA A 11 -10.50 -41.41 -132.69
N GLY A 12 -11.41 -42.34 -132.34
CA GLY A 12 -11.62 -42.71 -130.95
C GLY A 12 -10.39 -43.42 -130.36
N PRO A 13 -10.17 -43.34 -129.04
CA PRO A 13 -9.01 -43.96 -128.38
C PRO A 13 -9.01 -45.48 -128.55
N THR A 14 -7.82 -46.08 -128.66
CA THR A 14 -7.57 -47.49 -129.06
C THR A 14 -8.35 -48.54 -128.26
N LYS A 15 -8.73 -48.25 -127.01
CA LYS A 15 -9.57 -49.10 -126.14
C LYS A 15 -10.56 -48.26 -125.31
N GLY A 16 -11.18 -47.26 -125.91
CA GLY A 16 -12.05 -46.35 -125.16
C GLY A 16 -13.14 -45.67 -125.96
N LEU A 17 -13.83 -44.78 -125.26
CA LEU A 17 -14.90 -43.94 -125.76
C LEU A 17 -14.51 -42.48 -125.49
N ALA A 18 -14.48 -41.66 -126.54
CA ALA A 18 -14.30 -40.21 -126.43
C ALA A 18 -15.64 -39.53 -126.69
N ILE A 19 -16.10 -38.68 -125.78
CA ILE A 19 -17.37 -37.95 -125.91
C ILE A 19 -17.09 -36.45 -125.78
N SER A 20 -17.56 -35.69 -126.75
CA SER A 20 -17.62 -34.23 -126.68
C SER A 20 -19.07 -33.82 -126.41
N GLY A 21 -19.30 -33.17 -125.26
CA GLY A 21 -20.63 -32.84 -124.75
C GLY A 21 -20.88 -33.42 -123.36
N LYS A 22 -22.15 -33.44 -122.94
CA LYS A 22 -22.58 -34.00 -121.65
C LYS A 22 -23.10 -35.43 -121.83
N VAL A 23 -22.76 -36.32 -120.92
CA VAL A 23 -23.22 -37.72 -120.89
C VAL A 23 -24.37 -37.83 -119.90
N GLY A 24 -25.58 -38.12 -120.39
CA GLY A 24 -26.73 -38.48 -119.57
C GLY A 24 -26.90 -40.00 -119.52
N ILE A 25 -26.94 -40.59 -118.32
CA ILE A 25 -27.33 -42.00 -118.12
C ILE A 25 -28.66 -42.01 -117.37
N GLY A 26 -29.72 -42.52 -118.00
CA GLY A 26 -31.08 -42.49 -117.42
C GLY A 26 -31.79 -41.13 -117.50
N THR A 27 -31.15 -40.09 -118.07
CA THR A 27 -31.73 -38.76 -118.30
C THR A 27 -31.42 -38.28 -119.72
N THR A 28 -32.36 -37.54 -120.33
CA THR A 28 -32.17 -36.90 -121.65
C THR A 28 -31.70 -35.45 -121.56
N SER A 29 -31.65 -34.88 -120.35
CA SER A 29 -31.30 -33.47 -120.09
C SER A 29 -30.16 -33.36 -119.07
N PRO A 30 -28.94 -33.85 -119.37
CA PRO A 30 -27.84 -33.82 -118.42
C PRO A 30 -27.43 -32.38 -118.06
N GLN A 31 -27.32 -32.10 -116.76
CA GLN A 31 -26.99 -30.77 -116.24
C GLN A 31 -25.47 -30.53 -116.16
N VAL A 32 -24.67 -31.58 -116.04
CA VAL A 32 -23.20 -31.54 -115.99
C VAL A 32 -22.58 -32.54 -116.97
N LYS A 33 -21.23 -32.57 -117.07
CA LYS A 33 -20.51 -33.39 -118.08
C LYS A 33 -20.83 -34.89 -117.98
N LEU A 34 -21.11 -35.40 -116.79
CA LEU A 34 -21.66 -36.73 -116.56
C LEU A 34 -22.79 -36.59 -115.54
N ASP A 35 -24.01 -36.90 -115.95
CA ASP A 35 -25.22 -36.82 -115.13
C ASP A 35 -25.95 -38.17 -115.20
N VAL A 36 -26.11 -38.83 -114.05
CA VAL A 36 -26.71 -40.16 -113.96
C VAL A 36 -27.98 -40.05 -113.13
N ALA A 37 -29.13 -40.17 -113.79
CA ALA A 37 -30.43 -40.28 -113.13
C ALA A 37 -30.68 -41.74 -112.75
N GLY A 38 -30.00 -42.19 -111.69
CA GLY A 38 -30.05 -43.55 -111.16
C GLY A 38 -28.82 -43.87 -110.29
N THR A 39 -28.70 -45.12 -109.86
CA THR A 39 -27.56 -45.60 -109.06
C THR A 39 -26.29 -45.71 -109.91
N ILE A 40 -25.18 -45.17 -109.39
CA ILE A 40 -23.84 -45.38 -109.94
C ILE A 40 -23.17 -46.49 -109.13
N ARG A 41 -22.75 -47.58 -109.80
CA ARG A 41 -21.94 -48.64 -109.18
C ARG A 41 -20.54 -48.66 -109.78
N ALA A 42 -19.51 -48.49 -108.96
CA ALA A 42 -18.10 -48.59 -109.36
C ALA A 42 -17.40 -49.70 -108.56
N SER A 43 -16.64 -50.57 -109.23
CA SER A 43 -15.84 -51.63 -108.59
C SER A 43 -14.64 -51.08 -107.81
N THR A 44 -14.04 -50.00 -108.31
CA THR A 44 -12.96 -49.26 -107.64
C THR A 44 -13.18 -47.76 -107.91
N PHE A 45 -13.19 -46.94 -106.85
CA PHE A 45 -13.29 -45.48 -106.95
C PHE A 45 -12.12 -44.87 -106.16
N PRO A 46 -10.94 -44.71 -106.78
CA PRO A 46 -9.78 -44.17 -106.09
C PRO A 46 -9.97 -42.67 -105.85
N VAL A 47 -10.42 -42.30 -104.65
CA VAL A 47 -10.36 -40.90 -104.21
C VAL A 47 -8.91 -40.61 -103.83
N THR A 48 -8.25 -39.72 -104.56
CA THR A 48 -6.91 -39.22 -104.24
C THR A 48 -7.07 -37.84 -103.59
N GLY A 49 -6.95 -37.75 -102.26
CA GLY A 49 -7.06 -36.51 -101.48
C GLY A 49 -7.74 -36.66 -100.11
N ASP A 50 -7.85 -35.55 -99.36
CA ASP A 50 -8.31 -35.48 -97.95
C ASP A 50 -9.84 -35.62 -97.74
N THR A 51 -10.63 -35.94 -98.78
CA THR A 51 -12.10 -36.02 -98.66
C THR A 51 -12.58 -37.47 -98.72
N ALA A 52 -13.17 -37.97 -97.63
CA ALA A 52 -13.90 -39.23 -97.63
C ALA A 52 -15.30 -39.04 -98.23
N LEU A 53 -15.59 -39.70 -99.35
CA LEU A 53 -16.98 -39.88 -99.81
C LEU A 53 -17.51 -41.18 -99.18
N TYR A 54 -18.65 -41.11 -98.49
CA TYR A 54 -19.31 -42.31 -97.99
C TYR A 54 -19.84 -43.14 -99.16
N ARG A 55 -19.36 -44.38 -99.26
CA ARG A 55 -19.92 -45.44 -100.10
C ARG A 55 -20.71 -46.37 -99.19
N ASP A 56 -21.98 -46.56 -99.49
CA ASP A 56 -22.73 -47.64 -98.85
C ASP A 56 -22.25 -48.98 -99.45
N ASP A 57 -21.63 -49.84 -98.64
CA ASP A 57 -21.03 -51.10 -99.12
C ASP A 57 -22.08 -52.14 -99.56
N ALA A 58 -23.36 -51.98 -99.18
CA ALA A 58 -24.44 -52.89 -99.56
C ALA A 58 -25.05 -52.52 -100.93
N THR A 59 -25.15 -51.24 -101.25
CA THR A 59 -25.84 -50.73 -102.44
C THR A 59 -24.87 -50.20 -103.50
N GLY A 60 -23.73 -49.64 -103.07
CA GLY A 60 -22.75 -48.95 -103.91
C GLY A 60 -23.07 -47.47 -104.14
N ASP A 61 -24.11 -46.93 -103.48
CA ASP A 61 -24.53 -45.54 -103.65
C ASP A 61 -23.49 -44.55 -103.08
N ILE A 62 -23.31 -43.43 -103.79
CA ILE A 62 -22.41 -42.34 -103.42
C ILE A 62 -23.27 -41.15 -102.94
N ALA A 63 -23.02 -40.70 -101.70
CA ALA A 63 -23.54 -39.49 -101.05
C ALA A 63 -25.03 -39.47 -100.63
N LEU A 64 -25.29 -39.90 -99.39
CA LEU A 64 -26.37 -39.41 -98.51
C LEU A 64 -26.02 -39.71 -97.04
N LEU A 65 -25.64 -38.69 -96.25
CA LEU A 65 -25.44 -38.80 -94.79
C LEU A 65 -26.79 -38.61 -94.06
N THR A 66 -27.72 -39.56 -94.18
CA THR A 66 -29.04 -39.45 -93.53
C THR A 66 -28.94 -39.65 -92.02
N SER A 67 -29.46 -38.70 -91.23
CA SER A 67 -29.47 -38.76 -89.76
C SER A 67 -30.89 -38.51 -89.20
N ASP A 68 -31.85 -39.35 -89.59
CA ASP A 68 -33.24 -39.30 -89.12
C ASP A 68 -33.51 -40.39 -88.08
N ILE A 69 -34.27 -40.07 -87.02
CA ILE A 69 -34.58 -41.02 -85.94
C ILE A 69 -35.31 -42.27 -86.46
N ARG A 70 -36.14 -42.14 -87.50
CA ARG A 70 -36.88 -43.25 -88.12
C ARG A 70 -35.98 -44.24 -88.85
N LEU A 71 -34.76 -43.83 -89.16
CA LEU A 71 -33.75 -44.63 -89.85
C LEU A 71 -32.70 -45.19 -88.86
N LYS A 72 -32.90 -45.00 -87.54
CA LYS A 72 -32.02 -45.52 -86.50
C LYS A 72 -32.77 -46.48 -85.59
N LYS A 73 -32.07 -47.51 -85.10
CA LYS A 73 -32.56 -48.50 -84.13
C LYS A 73 -31.47 -48.79 -83.11
N ASN A 74 -31.84 -49.36 -81.96
CA ASN A 74 -30.91 -49.74 -80.88
C ASN A 74 -30.02 -48.57 -80.43
N LEU A 75 -30.63 -47.40 -80.20
CA LEU A 75 -29.91 -46.20 -79.78
C LEU A 75 -29.40 -46.35 -78.35
N THR A 76 -28.09 -46.32 -78.19
CA THR A 76 -27.42 -46.20 -76.90
C THR A 76 -26.78 -44.82 -76.81
N SER A 77 -27.05 -44.09 -75.72
CA SER A 77 -26.38 -42.81 -75.50
C SER A 77 -24.91 -43.05 -75.18
N LEU A 78 -24.02 -42.28 -75.80
CA LEU A 78 -22.64 -42.19 -75.38
C LEU A 78 -22.59 -41.49 -74.03
N SER A 79 -21.94 -42.09 -73.02
CA SER A 79 -21.77 -41.44 -71.72
C SER A 79 -20.77 -40.29 -71.84
N SER A 80 -21.12 -39.10 -71.35
CA SER A 80 -20.25 -37.93 -71.35
C SER A 80 -18.93 -38.17 -70.59
N SER A 81 -18.96 -38.95 -69.51
CA SER A 81 -17.75 -39.34 -68.74
C SER A 81 -16.83 -40.30 -69.50
N GLN A 82 -17.41 -41.26 -70.24
CA GLN A 82 -16.65 -42.15 -71.12
C GLN A 82 -16.07 -41.36 -72.30
N ALA A 83 -16.86 -40.46 -72.89
CA ALA A 83 -16.40 -39.59 -73.96
C ALA A 83 -15.20 -38.74 -73.53
N LEU A 84 -15.26 -38.13 -72.33
CA LEU A 84 -14.14 -37.37 -71.77
C LEU A 84 -12.91 -38.26 -71.55
N THR A 85 -13.10 -39.49 -71.02
CA THR A 85 -12.01 -40.45 -70.80
C THR A 85 -11.32 -40.83 -72.12
N VAL A 86 -12.08 -41.09 -73.17
CA VAL A 86 -11.53 -41.40 -74.51
C VAL A 86 -10.78 -40.18 -75.04
N VAL A 87 -11.36 -38.98 -74.99
CA VAL A 87 -10.68 -37.75 -75.46
C VAL A 87 -9.39 -37.49 -74.70
N GLN A 88 -9.36 -37.71 -73.38
CA GLN A 88 -8.16 -37.55 -72.55
C GLN A 88 -7.09 -38.62 -72.85
N GLY A 89 -7.50 -39.81 -73.29
CA GLY A 89 -6.59 -40.89 -73.65
C GLY A 89 -6.04 -40.82 -75.09
N LEU A 90 -6.65 -40.00 -75.96
CA LEU A 90 -6.22 -39.87 -77.36
C LEU A 90 -4.93 -39.05 -77.48
N THR A 91 -3.99 -39.55 -78.26
CA THR A 91 -2.74 -38.86 -78.58
C THR A 91 -2.76 -38.40 -80.04
N GLY A 92 -2.59 -37.10 -80.27
CA GLY A 92 -2.37 -36.55 -81.60
C GLY A 92 -0.94 -36.77 -82.07
N TYR A 93 -0.77 -37.22 -83.32
CA TYR A 93 0.52 -37.52 -83.92
C TYR A 93 0.79 -36.61 -85.13
N LEU A 94 2.03 -36.14 -85.23
CA LEU A 94 2.59 -35.59 -86.46
C LEU A 94 3.47 -36.65 -87.11
N TYR A 95 3.11 -37.09 -88.32
CA TYR A 95 3.75 -38.24 -88.97
C TYR A 95 4.00 -38.01 -90.47
N ASN A 96 4.90 -38.82 -91.03
CA ASN A 96 5.08 -38.98 -92.48
C ASN A 96 4.64 -40.39 -92.86
N ALA A 97 4.06 -40.56 -94.04
CA ALA A 97 3.78 -41.90 -94.57
C ALA A 97 5.10 -42.60 -94.95
N LEU A 98 5.12 -43.94 -94.97
CA LEU A 98 6.36 -44.71 -95.21
C LEU A 98 6.99 -44.44 -96.59
N ASP A 99 6.20 -44.00 -97.56
CA ASP A 99 6.61 -43.63 -98.90
C ASP A 99 6.99 -42.14 -99.05
N GLU A 100 6.83 -41.35 -97.97
CA GLU A 100 7.24 -39.94 -97.94
C GLU A 100 8.71 -39.81 -97.47
N PRO A 101 9.49 -38.88 -98.04
CA PRO A 101 10.86 -38.60 -97.56
C PRO A 101 10.84 -37.92 -96.18
N ASP A 102 11.88 -38.14 -95.36
CA ASP A 102 11.98 -37.61 -93.98
C ASP A 102 11.83 -36.07 -93.87
N GLY A 103 12.13 -35.34 -94.95
CA GLY A 103 11.98 -33.89 -95.02
C GLY A 103 10.58 -33.40 -95.41
N ALA A 104 9.64 -34.29 -95.71
CA ALA A 104 8.28 -33.94 -96.11
C ALA A 104 7.48 -33.30 -94.95
N LYS A 105 6.53 -32.43 -95.31
CA LYS A 105 5.62 -31.83 -94.34
C LYS A 105 4.81 -32.92 -93.63
N LYS A 106 4.90 -32.96 -92.30
CA LYS A 106 4.16 -33.92 -91.48
C LYS A 106 2.65 -33.73 -91.61
N ARG A 107 1.95 -34.86 -91.62
CA ARG A 107 0.50 -34.99 -91.52
C ARG A 107 0.11 -35.00 -90.04
N LEU A 108 -1.02 -34.38 -89.71
CA LEU A 108 -1.60 -34.41 -88.37
C LEU A 108 -2.73 -35.45 -88.36
N GLY A 109 -2.73 -36.34 -87.37
CA GLY A 109 -3.81 -37.32 -87.21
C GLY A 109 -3.73 -38.08 -85.90
N PHE A 110 -4.58 -39.09 -85.79
CA PHE A 110 -4.61 -40.05 -84.70
C PHE A 110 -4.19 -41.44 -85.20
N MET A 111 -3.74 -42.28 -84.28
CA MET A 111 -3.47 -43.69 -84.56
C MET A 111 -4.73 -44.52 -84.32
N ALA A 112 -5.18 -45.28 -85.32
CA ALA A 112 -6.42 -46.05 -85.23
C ALA A 112 -6.41 -47.05 -84.06
N GLN A 113 -5.25 -47.62 -83.75
CA GLN A 113 -5.06 -48.54 -82.64
C GLN A 113 -5.30 -47.90 -81.27
N ASP A 114 -5.08 -46.58 -81.11
CA ASP A 114 -5.39 -45.90 -79.85
C ASP A 114 -6.90 -45.78 -79.65
N LEU A 115 -7.65 -45.48 -80.71
CA LEU A 115 -9.11 -45.46 -80.65
C LEU A 115 -9.68 -46.84 -80.29
N ILE A 116 -9.11 -47.91 -80.87
CA ILE A 116 -9.49 -49.30 -80.56
C ILE A 116 -9.18 -49.65 -79.10
N LYS A 117 -7.99 -49.31 -78.61
CA LYS A 117 -7.60 -49.54 -77.20
C LYS A 117 -8.51 -48.80 -76.21
N LEU A 118 -8.96 -47.60 -76.59
CA LEU A 118 -9.89 -46.79 -75.80
C LEU A 118 -11.35 -47.23 -75.94
N GLY A 119 -11.62 -48.28 -76.74
CA GLY A 119 -12.95 -48.86 -76.91
C GLY A 119 -13.86 -48.10 -77.88
N LEU A 120 -13.33 -47.19 -78.69
CA LEU A 120 -14.10 -46.41 -79.67
C LEU A 120 -14.08 -47.06 -81.06
N ASN A 121 -14.57 -48.28 -81.14
CA ASN A 121 -14.51 -49.09 -82.37
C ASN A 121 -15.37 -48.48 -83.49
N GLU A 122 -16.48 -47.81 -83.17
CA GLU A 122 -17.41 -47.18 -84.14
C GLU A 122 -16.77 -46.03 -84.92
N ALA A 123 -15.68 -45.46 -84.40
CA ALA A 123 -14.87 -44.44 -85.06
C ALA A 123 -13.73 -45.03 -85.89
N THR A 124 -13.65 -46.35 -86.02
CA THR A 124 -12.65 -47.05 -86.83
C THR A 124 -13.30 -48.03 -87.78
N TYR A 125 -12.58 -48.40 -88.84
CA TYR A 125 -12.93 -49.52 -89.71
C TYR A 125 -11.65 -50.23 -90.16
N SER A 126 -11.73 -51.52 -90.45
CA SER A 126 -10.61 -52.26 -91.03
C SER A 126 -10.80 -52.47 -92.53
N PHE A 127 -9.68 -52.62 -93.23
CA PHE A 127 -9.64 -52.96 -94.64
C PHE A 127 -8.45 -53.88 -94.92
N THR A 128 -8.56 -54.72 -95.93
CA THR A 128 -7.49 -55.65 -96.30
C THR A 128 -6.68 -55.08 -97.46
N GLY A 129 -5.36 -55.01 -97.28
CA GLY A 129 -4.41 -54.62 -98.31
C GLY A 129 -4.34 -55.65 -99.44
N SER A 130 -3.70 -55.27 -100.55
CA SER A 130 -3.49 -56.17 -101.71
C SER A 130 -2.62 -57.39 -101.39
N ASP A 131 -1.84 -57.32 -100.33
CA ASP A 131 -0.98 -58.39 -99.78
C ASP A 131 -1.71 -59.30 -98.78
N GLY A 132 -2.99 -59.03 -98.48
CA GLY A 132 -3.78 -59.75 -97.49
C GLY A 132 -3.62 -59.24 -96.06
N THR A 133 -2.81 -58.19 -95.82
CA THR A 133 -2.62 -57.61 -94.49
C THR A 133 -3.85 -56.80 -94.08
N GLU A 134 -4.32 -56.94 -92.84
CA GLU A 134 -5.38 -56.09 -92.30
C GLU A 134 -4.81 -54.75 -91.79
N TYR A 135 -5.44 -53.66 -92.21
CA TYR A 135 -5.13 -52.30 -91.79
C TYR A 135 -6.36 -51.65 -91.17
N PHE A 136 -6.14 -50.65 -90.32
CA PHE A 136 -7.20 -49.89 -89.66
C PHE A 136 -7.17 -48.43 -90.10
N SER A 137 -8.35 -47.85 -90.24
CA SER A 137 -8.56 -46.45 -90.58
C SER A 137 -9.57 -45.82 -89.63
N ILE A 138 -9.62 -44.49 -89.61
CA ILE A 138 -10.42 -43.69 -88.69
C ILE A 138 -11.51 -42.95 -89.46
N HIS A 139 -12.72 -42.99 -88.92
CA HIS A 139 -13.83 -42.12 -89.26
C HIS A 139 -13.70 -40.77 -88.55
N TYR A 140 -12.83 -39.89 -89.06
CA TYR A 140 -12.58 -38.57 -88.46
C TYR A 140 -13.86 -37.72 -88.36
N GLU A 141 -14.82 -37.93 -89.27
CA GLU A 141 -16.12 -37.27 -89.29
C GLU A 141 -17.02 -37.61 -88.09
N LYS A 142 -16.74 -38.73 -87.39
CA LYS A 142 -17.51 -39.16 -86.20
C LYS A 142 -16.95 -38.57 -84.90
N LEU A 143 -15.69 -38.14 -84.88
CA LEU A 143 -15.02 -37.62 -83.69
C LEU A 143 -15.66 -36.34 -83.10
N PRO A 144 -16.25 -35.42 -83.88
CA PRO A 144 -16.95 -34.27 -83.30
C PRO A 144 -18.09 -34.64 -82.33
N VAL A 145 -18.77 -35.77 -82.54
CA VAL A 145 -19.83 -36.24 -81.62
C VAL A 145 -19.24 -36.61 -80.26
N LEU A 146 -18.08 -37.27 -80.25
CA LEU A 146 -17.32 -37.58 -79.04
C LEU A 146 -16.92 -36.29 -78.28
N LEU A 147 -16.43 -35.28 -79.01
CA LEU A 147 -16.03 -34.00 -78.42
C LEU A 147 -17.20 -33.27 -77.75
N VAL A 148 -18.39 -33.29 -78.35
CA VAL A 148 -19.60 -32.68 -77.77
C VAL A 148 -19.92 -33.31 -76.41
N GLU A 149 -19.87 -34.63 -76.31
CA GLU A 149 -20.14 -35.32 -75.04
C GLU A 149 -19.05 -35.08 -74.00
N ALA A 150 -17.78 -35.05 -74.40
CA ALA A 150 -16.68 -34.69 -73.49
C ALA A 150 -16.78 -33.25 -72.95
N ILE A 151 -17.22 -32.29 -73.78
CA ILE A 151 -17.44 -30.89 -73.37
C ILE A 151 -18.59 -30.79 -72.36
N LYS A 152 -19.67 -31.56 -72.54
CA LYS A 152 -20.78 -31.58 -71.56
C LYS A 152 -20.31 -32.05 -70.19
N GLU A 153 -19.51 -33.11 -70.13
CA GLU A 153 -18.91 -33.60 -68.89
C GLU A 153 -18.01 -32.53 -68.25
N GLN A 154 -17.14 -31.90 -69.04
CA GLN A 154 -16.30 -30.81 -68.55
C GLN A 154 -17.12 -29.64 -67.99
N GLN A 155 -18.24 -29.28 -68.63
CA GLN A 155 -19.14 -28.23 -68.14
C GLN A 155 -19.79 -28.62 -66.80
N GLN A 156 -20.18 -29.88 -66.62
CA GLN A 156 -20.71 -30.35 -65.33
C GLN A 156 -19.67 -30.22 -64.22
N GLN A 157 -18.43 -30.61 -64.48
CA GLN A 157 -17.33 -30.45 -63.52
C GLN A 157 -17.07 -28.98 -63.17
N ILE A 158 -17.14 -28.07 -64.16
CA ILE A 158 -17.03 -26.62 -63.93
C ILE A 158 -18.16 -26.10 -63.04
N GLU A 159 -19.41 -26.50 -63.27
CA GLU A 159 -20.54 -26.07 -62.44
C GLU A 159 -20.43 -26.59 -61.00
N GLN A 160 -19.96 -27.83 -60.80
CA GLN A 160 -19.69 -28.35 -59.46
C GLN A 160 -18.60 -27.56 -58.73
N LEU A 161 -17.52 -27.19 -59.42
CA LEU A 161 -16.47 -26.35 -58.85
C LEU A 161 -16.96 -24.95 -58.48
N LYS A 162 -17.82 -24.32 -59.30
CA LYS A 162 -18.44 -23.03 -58.97
C LYS A 162 -19.31 -23.13 -57.72
N LEU A 163 -20.13 -24.18 -57.60
CA LEU A 163 -20.96 -24.40 -56.42
C LEU A 163 -20.12 -24.59 -55.15
N ALA A 164 -19.04 -25.37 -55.22
CA ALA A 164 -18.10 -25.54 -54.11
C ALA A 164 -17.46 -24.20 -53.70
N SER A 165 -17.03 -23.39 -54.68
CA SER A 165 -16.47 -22.07 -54.42
C SER A 165 -17.48 -21.10 -53.80
N ALA A 166 -18.74 -21.11 -54.25
CA ALA A 166 -19.80 -20.28 -53.68
C ALA A 166 -20.12 -20.65 -52.22
N ASN A 167 -20.07 -21.95 -51.89
CA ASN A 167 -20.25 -22.42 -50.52
C ASN A 167 -19.10 -21.98 -49.60
N LEU A 168 -17.86 -21.90 -50.10
CA LEU A 168 -16.72 -21.38 -49.34
C LEU A 168 -16.85 -19.89 -49.03
N THR A 169 -17.39 -19.09 -49.95
CA THR A 169 -17.62 -17.65 -49.74
C THR A 169 -18.79 -17.35 -48.79
N ASN A 170 -19.68 -18.32 -48.57
CA ASN A 170 -20.83 -18.21 -47.66
C ASN A 170 -20.51 -18.57 -46.20
N PHE A 171 -19.24 -18.88 -45.88
CA PHE A 171 -18.84 -18.89 -44.48
C PHE A 171 -18.92 -17.45 -43.97
N ASP A 172 -19.85 -17.17 -43.05
CA ASP A 172 -20.14 -15.81 -42.60
C ASP A 172 -18.99 -15.27 -41.73
N LEU A 173 -17.93 -14.84 -42.40
CA LEU A 173 -16.80 -14.15 -41.81
C LEU A 173 -17.26 -12.90 -41.07
N SER A 174 -18.38 -12.28 -41.47
CA SER A 174 -18.91 -11.09 -40.79
C SER A 174 -19.47 -11.44 -39.41
N ALA A 175 -20.18 -12.56 -39.27
CA ALA A 175 -20.61 -13.07 -37.97
C ALA A 175 -19.42 -13.46 -37.09
N LEU A 176 -18.39 -14.11 -37.65
CA LEU A 176 -17.18 -14.48 -36.92
C LEU A 176 -16.39 -13.23 -36.46
N PHE A 177 -16.25 -12.22 -37.31
CA PHE A 177 -15.62 -10.95 -36.94
C PHE A 177 -16.43 -10.19 -35.90
N SER A 178 -17.77 -10.24 -35.97
CA SER A 178 -18.65 -9.64 -34.96
C SER A 178 -18.46 -10.30 -33.60
N GLN A 179 -18.49 -11.63 -33.54
CA GLN A 179 -18.24 -12.38 -32.30
C GLN A 179 -16.84 -12.11 -31.75
N THR A 180 -15.83 -12.06 -32.61
CA THR A 180 -14.45 -11.76 -32.20
C THR A 180 -14.33 -10.36 -31.59
N ARG A 181 -15.02 -9.36 -32.17
CA ARG A 181 -15.07 -7.99 -31.64
C ARG A 181 -15.80 -7.91 -30.30
N GLU A 182 -16.89 -8.66 -30.16
CA GLU A 182 -17.65 -8.73 -28.92
C GLU A 182 -16.81 -9.37 -27.79
N ILE A 183 -16.15 -10.49 -28.07
CA ILE A 183 -15.21 -11.14 -27.14
C ILE A 183 -14.07 -10.19 -26.76
N ALA A 184 -13.48 -9.48 -27.72
CA ALA A 184 -12.42 -8.50 -27.43
C ALA A 184 -12.92 -7.39 -26.48
N THR A 185 -14.13 -6.90 -26.70
CA THR A 185 -14.76 -5.87 -25.85
C THR A 185 -15.00 -6.39 -24.43
N ILE A 186 -15.53 -7.61 -24.30
CA ILE A 186 -15.73 -8.27 -23.00
C ILE A 186 -14.40 -8.43 -22.27
N LEU A 187 -13.36 -8.90 -22.97
CA LEU A 187 -12.03 -9.11 -22.39
C LEU A 187 -11.40 -7.80 -21.90
N THR A 188 -11.52 -6.72 -22.67
CA THR A 188 -11.06 -5.39 -22.24
C THR A 188 -11.78 -4.91 -20.98
N ARG A 189 -13.10 -5.13 -20.88
CA ARG A 189 -13.87 -4.79 -19.68
C ARG A 189 -13.39 -5.57 -18.46
N GLU A 190 -13.24 -6.89 -18.59
CA GLU A 190 -12.75 -7.76 -17.52
C GLU A 190 -11.34 -7.38 -17.03
N ILE A 191 -10.44 -7.03 -17.95
CA ILE A 191 -9.09 -6.53 -17.59
C ILE A 191 -9.20 -5.23 -16.79
N THR A 192 -10.05 -4.30 -17.20
CA THR A 192 -10.25 -3.01 -16.52
C THR A 192 -10.83 -3.22 -15.12
N ASP A 193 -11.84 -4.08 -14.99
CA ASP A 193 -12.46 -4.42 -13.70
C ASP A 193 -11.44 -5.06 -12.75
N ARG A 194 -10.55 -5.93 -13.26
CA ARG A 194 -9.46 -6.54 -12.48
C ARG A 194 -8.40 -5.54 -12.05
N GLN A 195 -8.03 -4.59 -12.90
CA GLN A 195 -7.10 -3.51 -12.53
C GLN A 195 -7.69 -2.62 -11.42
N LEU A 196 -8.98 -2.29 -11.53
CA LEU A 196 -9.69 -1.55 -10.49
C LEU A 196 -9.75 -2.34 -9.17
N LEU A 197 -10.04 -3.64 -9.23
CA LEU A 197 -10.03 -4.51 -8.06
C LEU A 197 -8.64 -4.56 -7.42
N SER A 198 -7.58 -4.68 -8.22
CA SER A 198 -6.19 -4.65 -7.73
C SER A 198 -5.86 -3.35 -7.00
N SER A 199 -6.31 -2.20 -7.52
CA SER A 199 -6.13 -0.90 -6.85
C SER A 199 -6.85 -0.85 -5.50
N ARG A 200 -8.11 -1.32 -5.45
CA ARG A 200 -8.89 -1.39 -4.21
C ARG A 200 -8.27 -2.32 -3.16
N VAL A 201 -7.69 -3.44 -3.59
CA VAL A 201 -6.94 -4.35 -2.70
C VAL A 201 -5.69 -3.64 -2.16
N GLY A 202 -4.96 -2.90 -2.99
CA GLY A 202 -3.82 -2.09 -2.54
C GLY A 202 -4.18 -1.08 -1.47
N GLU A 203 -5.28 -0.35 -1.64
CA GLU A 203 -5.80 0.59 -0.63
C GLU A 203 -6.17 -0.12 0.68
N LEU A 204 -6.81 -1.29 0.61
CA LEU A 204 -7.19 -2.06 1.79
C LEU A 204 -5.97 -2.55 2.57
N VAL A 205 -4.92 -3.00 1.87
CA VAL A 205 -3.65 -3.39 2.48
C VAL A 205 -3.01 -2.20 3.21
N GLY A 206 -2.95 -1.03 2.57
CA GLY A 206 -2.42 0.18 3.23
C GLY A 206 -3.23 0.60 4.46
N ASN A 207 -4.56 0.51 4.39
CA ASN A 207 -5.42 0.77 5.55
C ASN A 207 -5.18 -0.24 6.69
N LEU A 208 -4.96 -1.51 6.36
CA LEU A 208 -4.67 -2.55 7.36
C LEU A 208 -3.32 -2.30 8.05
N GLU A 209 -2.28 -1.92 7.30
CA GLU A 209 -0.98 -1.53 7.86
C GLU A 209 -1.12 -0.35 8.82
N ALA A 210 -1.91 0.67 8.48
CA ALA A 210 -2.19 1.79 9.36
C ALA A 210 -2.89 1.37 10.67
N VAL A 211 -3.85 0.44 10.59
CA VAL A 211 -4.52 -0.13 11.76
C VAL A 211 -3.54 -0.94 12.63
N ILE A 212 -2.67 -1.74 12.02
CA ILE A 212 -1.64 -2.51 12.72
C ILE A 212 -0.70 -1.58 13.49
N ASN A 213 -0.23 -0.50 12.87
CA ASN A 213 0.62 0.50 13.53
C ASN A 213 -0.10 1.14 14.73
N LYS A 214 -1.37 1.51 14.56
CA LYS A 214 -2.15 2.10 15.65
C LYS A 214 -2.41 1.14 16.82
N LEU A 215 -2.57 -0.15 16.52
CA LEU A 215 -2.65 -1.21 17.54
C LEU A 215 -1.33 -1.34 18.32
N ALA A 216 -0.19 -1.25 17.65
CA ALA A 216 1.12 -1.28 18.30
C ALA A 216 1.31 -0.07 19.23
N ASP A 217 0.89 1.12 18.81
CA ASP A 217 0.92 2.33 19.64
C ASP A 217 0.05 2.17 20.90
N LEU A 218 -1.19 1.67 20.75
CA LEU A 218 -2.08 1.41 21.88
C LEU A 218 -1.52 0.36 22.86
N GLN A 219 -0.83 -0.66 22.37
CA GLN A 219 -0.15 -1.66 23.21
C GLN A 219 0.98 -1.05 24.04
N ASN A 220 1.73 -0.10 23.45
CA ASN A 220 2.76 0.63 24.18
C ASN A 220 2.17 1.53 25.27
N GLU A 221 1.07 2.24 24.99
CA GLU A 221 0.38 3.08 25.98
C GLU A 221 -0.19 2.25 27.14
N THR A 222 -0.82 1.11 26.85
CA THR A 222 -1.34 0.22 27.90
C THR A 222 -0.23 -0.34 28.79
N SER A 223 0.92 -0.69 28.22
CA SER A 223 2.08 -1.16 28.97
C SER A 223 2.62 -0.10 29.95
N GLN A 224 2.58 1.18 29.59
CA GLN A 224 2.95 2.28 30.50
C GLN A 224 1.91 2.48 31.62
N SER A 225 0.62 2.35 31.32
CA SER A 225 -0.43 2.50 32.35
C SER A 225 -0.40 1.38 33.42
N ALA A 226 -0.01 0.16 33.03
CA ALA A 226 0.09 -0.98 33.94
C ALA A 226 1.21 -0.84 34.98
N THR A 227 2.31 -0.14 34.65
CA THR A 227 3.41 0.12 35.61
C THR A 227 3.06 1.22 36.62
N LEU A 228 2.22 2.20 36.23
CA LEU A 228 1.68 3.21 37.15
C LEU A 228 0.70 2.60 38.17
N ALA A 229 -0.13 1.63 37.77
CA ALA A 229 -1.12 0.99 38.63
C ALA A 229 -0.51 0.09 39.73
N GLN A 230 0.72 -0.41 39.57
CA GLN A 230 1.36 -1.23 40.60
C GLN A 230 1.83 -0.44 41.84
N ASN A 231 1.91 0.89 41.76
CA ASN A 231 2.46 1.73 42.83
C ASN A 231 1.39 2.40 43.72
N PHE A 232 0.10 2.24 43.42
CA PHE A 232 -0.99 2.82 44.20
C PHE A 232 -2.10 1.78 44.42
N SER A 233 -2.25 1.30 45.65
CA SER A 233 -3.38 0.45 46.04
C SER A 233 -4.41 1.30 46.78
N LEU A 234 -5.60 1.43 46.19
CA LEU A 234 -6.73 2.11 46.83
C LEU A 234 -7.46 1.11 47.73
N SER A 235 -7.79 1.52 48.97
CA SER A 235 -8.66 0.70 49.81
C SER A 235 -10.08 0.62 49.20
N PRO A 236 -10.88 -0.40 49.56
CA PRO A 236 -12.28 -0.49 49.14
C PRO A 236 -13.14 0.73 49.54
N GLN A 237 -12.67 1.53 50.49
CA GLN A 237 -13.33 2.74 50.98
C GLN A 237 -12.77 4.04 50.35
N GLY A 238 -11.80 3.93 49.42
CA GLY A 238 -11.17 5.07 48.77
C GLY A 238 -10.05 5.71 49.59
N ASP A 239 -9.55 5.04 50.64
CA ASP A 239 -8.43 5.52 51.43
C ASP A 239 -7.12 5.27 50.70
N LEU A 240 -6.22 6.26 50.76
CA LEU A 240 -4.84 6.12 50.33
C LEU A 240 -4.05 5.42 51.44
N ILE A 241 -3.64 4.16 51.19
CA ILE A 241 -2.77 3.40 52.08
C ILE A 241 -1.36 3.39 51.48
N LEU A 242 -0.39 3.89 52.25
CA LEU A 242 1.02 3.88 51.88
C LEU A 242 1.73 2.79 52.69
N ASP A 243 2.33 1.82 52.00
CA ASP A 243 3.14 0.76 52.61
C ASP A 243 4.60 1.20 52.85
N LYS A 244 4.95 2.41 52.42
CA LYS A 244 6.28 3.03 52.51
C LYS A 244 6.19 4.53 52.84
N ASN A 245 7.35 5.19 52.92
CA ASN A 245 7.45 6.61 53.23
C ASN A 245 6.74 7.50 52.20
N LEU A 246 6.00 8.50 52.69
CA LEU A 246 5.52 9.61 51.87
C LEU A 246 6.60 10.70 51.77
N VAL A 247 7.13 10.95 50.58
CA VAL A 247 8.01 12.09 50.30
C VAL A 247 7.25 13.09 49.44
N LEU A 248 7.09 14.31 49.94
CA LEU A 248 6.45 15.42 49.21
C LEU A 248 7.49 16.50 48.91
N ASN A 249 7.60 16.89 47.64
CA ASN A 249 8.48 17.98 47.22
C ASN A 249 7.84 19.37 47.45
N GLU A 250 6.53 19.41 47.66
CA GLU A 250 5.75 20.63 47.88
C GLU A 250 4.88 20.50 49.15
N ASN A 251 3.67 21.08 49.15
CA ASN A 251 2.83 21.21 50.34
C ASN A 251 1.85 20.03 50.52
N LEU A 252 1.64 19.62 51.78
CA LEU A 252 0.51 18.78 52.18
C LEU A 252 -0.62 19.66 52.74
N ASN A 253 -1.76 19.70 52.04
CA ASN A 253 -2.96 20.38 52.51
C ASN A 253 -3.96 19.36 53.09
N VAL A 254 -4.16 19.36 54.41
CA VAL A 254 -5.15 18.50 55.08
C VAL A 254 -6.33 19.37 55.53
N LYS A 255 -7.51 19.15 54.94
CA LYS A 255 -8.74 19.86 55.33
C LYS A 255 -9.39 19.31 56.61
N GLY A 256 -9.08 18.06 56.95
CA GLY A 256 -9.60 17.36 58.11
C GLY A 256 -8.66 17.39 59.31
N LYS A 257 -8.99 16.58 60.32
CA LYS A 257 -8.15 16.38 61.50
C LYS A 257 -6.89 15.59 61.13
N THR A 258 -5.74 16.06 61.59
CA THR A 258 -4.48 15.30 61.57
C THR A 258 -4.18 14.79 62.98
N THR A 259 -3.97 13.48 63.13
CA THR A 259 -3.51 12.85 64.38
C THR A 259 -2.08 12.36 64.15
N LEU A 260 -1.13 12.82 64.97
CA LEU A 260 0.28 12.43 64.88
C LEU A 260 0.68 11.78 66.21
N THR A 261 1.21 10.57 66.15
CA THR A 261 1.75 9.88 67.34
C THR A 261 3.06 10.50 67.78
N GLU A 262 3.92 10.81 66.81
CA GLU A 262 5.20 11.48 67.01
C GLU A 262 5.38 12.56 65.95
N LEU A 263 5.97 13.69 66.35
CA LEU A 263 6.23 14.82 65.45
C LEU A 263 7.67 15.32 65.66
N ALA A 264 8.49 15.16 64.63
CA ALA A 264 9.80 15.78 64.53
C ALA A 264 9.75 16.92 63.49
N VAL A 265 10.23 18.10 63.85
CA VAL A 265 10.18 19.28 62.98
C VAL A 265 11.58 19.85 62.78
N GLY A 266 12.00 19.92 61.52
CA GLY A 266 13.33 20.44 61.17
C GLY A 266 13.45 21.96 61.19
N LYS A 267 12.35 22.70 61.04
CA LYS A 267 12.33 24.18 61.05
C LYS A 267 11.38 24.74 62.09
N SER A 268 10.09 24.88 61.76
CA SER A 268 9.11 25.50 62.65
C SER A 268 7.72 24.92 62.51
N ILE A 269 6.97 24.89 63.62
CA ILE A 269 5.52 24.69 63.63
C ILE A 269 4.89 26.06 63.87
N THR A 270 3.94 26.47 63.03
CA THR A 270 3.05 27.60 63.31
C THR A 270 1.65 27.06 63.54
N ALA A 271 1.16 27.14 64.77
CA ALA A 271 -0.16 26.69 65.18
C ALA A 271 -0.95 27.89 65.72
N GLY A 272 -1.77 28.50 64.87
CA GLY A 272 -2.46 29.75 65.20
C GLY A 272 -1.46 30.86 65.52
N LEU A 273 -1.47 31.34 66.76
CA LEU A 273 -0.57 32.40 67.23
C LEU A 273 0.75 31.88 67.83
N VAL A 274 0.92 30.57 68.00
CA VAL A 274 2.12 29.99 68.62
C VAL A 274 3.07 29.47 67.55
N VAL A 275 4.35 29.81 67.70
CA VAL A 275 5.44 29.31 66.88
C VAL A 275 6.43 28.56 67.74
N ILE A 276 6.65 27.29 67.39
CA ILE A 276 7.77 26.48 67.91
C ILE A 276 8.84 26.52 66.83
N ASP A 277 9.97 27.16 67.13
CA ASP A 277 11.14 27.22 66.25
C ASP A 277 12.17 26.20 66.73
N GLY A 278 12.30 25.10 65.99
CA GLY A 278 13.22 24.02 66.30
C GLY A 278 14.68 24.38 66.02
N GLU A 279 14.94 25.32 65.12
CA GLU A 279 16.30 25.78 64.80
C GLU A 279 16.84 26.68 65.92
N LYS A 280 16.00 27.55 66.47
CA LYS A 280 16.36 28.43 67.60
C LYS A 280 16.09 27.84 68.97
N GLY A 281 15.42 26.69 69.04
CA GLY A 281 14.97 26.09 70.31
C GLY A 281 14.06 27.01 71.11
N SER A 282 13.18 27.77 70.44
CA SER A 282 12.38 28.82 71.07
C SER A 282 10.88 28.59 70.95
N LEU A 283 10.15 29.08 71.95
CA LEU A 283 8.69 29.14 71.97
C LEU A 283 8.27 30.62 71.98
N GLN A 284 7.51 31.04 70.98
CA GLN A 284 7.11 32.43 70.83
C GLN A 284 5.70 32.57 70.26
N THR A 285 5.15 33.78 70.33
CA THR A 285 3.86 34.14 69.73
C THR A 285 4.04 35.10 68.56
N THR A 286 3.18 35.01 67.55
CA THR A 286 3.15 35.96 66.41
C THR A 286 2.35 37.21 66.71
N ALA A 287 1.43 37.16 67.68
CA ALA A 287 0.70 38.30 68.20
C ALA A 287 0.30 38.06 69.67
N GLY A 288 0.31 39.14 70.47
CA GLY A 288 0.01 39.08 71.91
C GLY A 288 1.11 38.44 72.76
N PRO A 289 1.02 38.56 74.10
CA PRO A 289 1.97 37.93 75.01
C PRO A 289 1.84 36.40 74.97
N LEU A 290 2.97 35.70 75.13
CA LEU A 290 2.95 34.26 75.40
C LEU A 290 2.32 34.02 76.77
N GLN A 291 1.15 33.38 76.78
CA GLN A 291 0.52 32.94 78.02
C GLN A 291 0.94 31.50 78.29
N LEU A 292 1.72 31.30 79.35
CA LEU A 292 1.93 29.98 79.94
C LEU A 292 0.80 29.75 80.95
N GLN A 293 -0.12 28.87 80.60
CA GLN A 293 -1.25 28.46 81.46
C GLN A 293 -2.23 29.59 81.83
N SER A 294 -2.96 30.10 80.83
CA SER A 294 -3.90 31.25 80.95
C SER A 294 -4.93 31.11 82.07
N ASP A 295 -5.38 29.88 82.37
CA ASP A 295 -6.54 29.64 83.23
C ASP A 295 -6.13 29.21 84.66
N SER A 296 -4.86 29.34 85.04
CA SER A 296 -4.32 29.02 86.38
C SER A 296 -4.80 27.69 86.98
N LEU A 297 -4.95 26.66 86.14
CA LEU A 297 -5.52 25.36 86.52
C LEU A 297 -4.66 24.55 87.52
N GLY A 298 -3.42 24.97 87.78
CA GLY A 298 -2.35 24.23 88.44
C GLY A 298 -1.12 25.11 88.67
N GLU A 299 -0.05 24.57 89.24
CA GLU A 299 1.24 25.24 89.38
C GLU A 299 1.99 25.26 88.04
N LEU A 300 2.62 26.40 87.70
CA LEU A 300 3.57 26.44 86.59
C LEU A 300 4.92 25.92 87.08
N GLU A 301 5.18 24.66 86.80
CA GLU A 301 6.41 23.98 87.19
C GLU A 301 7.52 24.19 86.15
N ILE A 302 8.68 24.66 86.59
CA ILE A 302 9.87 24.86 85.76
C ILE A 302 11.03 24.03 86.30
N MET A 303 11.70 23.31 85.40
CA MET A 303 12.92 22.54 85.70
C MET A 303 12.75 21.53 86.86
N SER A 304 11.70 20.72 86.81
CA SER A 304 11.37 19.70 87.83
C SER A 304 11.10 20.30 89.22
N GLY A 305 10.32 21.37 89.29
CA GLY A 305 9.88 22.01 90.53
C GLY A 305 10.94 22.88 91.23
N LYS A 306 12.09 23.10 90.59
CA LYS A 306 13.14 23.98 91.13
C LYS A 306 12.68 25.43 91.18
N VAL A 307 11.91 25.84 90.18
CA VAL A 307 11.21 27.12 90.15
C VAL A 307 9.74 26.83 89.91
N ALA A 308 8.88 27.41 90.74
CA ALA A 308 7.45 27.23 90.65
C ALA A 308 6.75 28.58 90.80
N ILE A 309 5.69 28.78 90.01
CA ILE A 309 4.72 29.85 90.22
C ILE A 309 3.40 29.19 90.61
N ASP A 310 2.96 29.42 91.85
CA ASP A 310 1.69 28.86 92.33
C ASP A 310 0.48 29.58 91.71
N LYS A 311 -0.72 29.11 92.05
CA LYS A 311 -1.98 29.66 91.50
C LYS A 311 -2.26 31.11 91.89
N ASP A 312 -1.61 31.59 92.96
CA ASP A 312 -1.74 32.96 93.43
C ASP A 312 -0.66 33.87 92.82
N GLY A 313 0.27 33.30 92.04
CA GLY A 313 1.37 34.01 91.40
C GLY A 313 2.63 34.13 92.25
N ASN A 314 2.72 33.42 93.38
CA ASN A 314 3.91 33.45 94.22
C ASN A 314 5.05 32.68 93.56
N LEU A 315 6.23 33.30 93.51
CA LEU A 315 7.46 32.67 93.04
C LEU A 315 8.11 31.87 94.18
N LYS A 316 8.20 30.56 94.01
CA LYS A 316 8.96 29.67 94.90
C LYS A 316 10.23 29.18 94.20
N ILE A 317 11.38 29.48 94.80
CA ILE A 317 12.69 28.95 94.39
C ILE A 317 13.10 27.92 95.43
N SER A 318 12.89 26.63 95.13
CA SER A 318 13.13 25.53 96.07
C SER A 318 14.61 25.14 96.15
N GLU A 319 15.35 25.33 95.06
CA GLU A 319 16.80 25.13 94.97
C GLU A 319 17.42 26.21 94.08
N GLY A 320 18.57 26.74 94.49
CA GLY A 320 19.34 27.71 93.70
C GLY A 320 19.75 28.95 94.49
N VAL A 321 20.36 29.90 93.79
CA VAL A 321 20.77 31.20 94.33
C VAL A 321 20.07 32.28 93.53
N ILE A 322 19.54 33.30 94.22
CA ILE A 322 19.16 34.55 93.56
C ILE A 322 20.46 35.30 93.23
N ALA A 323 20.97 35.09 92.02
CA ALA A 323 22.10 35.83 91.49
C ALA A 323 21.65 37.22 91.05
N GLY A 324 22.07 38.26 91.78
CA GLY A 324 21.87 39.67 91.43
C GLY A 324 23.18 40.33 91.04
N ASN A 325 23.14 41.43 90.30
CA ASN A 325 24.31 42.25 90.00
C ASN A 325 24.59 43.26 91.14
N SER A 326 25.67 44.03 90.99
CA SER A 326 26.10 45.08 91.94
C SER A 326 25.07 46.18 92.21
N ASN A 327 23.98 46.23 91.42
CA ASN A 327 22.86 47.14 91.66
C ASN A 327 21.93 46.60 92.76
N PHE A 328 21.68 45.29 92.78
CA PHE A 328 20.79 44.66 93.77
C PHE A 328 21.49 44.43 95.13
N ARG A 329 22.76 44.02 95.11
CA ARG A 329 23.54 43.66 96.31
C ARG A 329 25.03 43.79 96.02
N ASN A 330 25.81 44.39 96.94
CA ASN A 330 27.27 44.43 96.79
C ASN A 330 28.03 44.45 98.14
N ILE A 331 29.35 44.34 98.06
CA ILE A 331 30.31 44.47 99.17
C ILE A 331 31.06 45.78 98.97
N LEU A 332 31.14 46.56 100.03
CA LEU A 332 31.94 47.77 100.13
C LEU A 332 33.20 47.50 100.96
N ILE A 333 34.34 48.09 100.57
CA ILE A 333 35.58 48.08 101.35
C ILE A 333 35.79 49.49 101.93
N LEU A 334 35.78 49.59 103.26
CA LEU A 334 36.05 50.83 104.01
C LEU A 334 37.52 50.88 104.42
N GLY A 335 38.23 51.90 103.94
CA GLY A 335 39.62 52.18 104.33
C GLY A 335 39.73 52.70 105.77
N ALA A 336 40.94 52.61 106.34
CA ALA A 336 41.20 53.07 107.70
C ALA A 336 40.83 54.55 107.87
N GLY A 337 40.09 54.89 108.93
CA GLY A 337 39.64 56.27 109.21
C GLY A 337 38.36 56.72 108.49
N VAL A 338 37.75 55.89 107.63
CA VAL A 338 36.49 56.23 106.94
C VAL A 338 35.28 56.00 107.85
N THR A 339 34.43 57.00 108.02
CA THR A 339 33.21 56.96 108.86
C THR A 339 31.91 57.13 108.08
N GLU A 340 31.99 57.63 106.84
CA GLU A 340 30.84 57.87 105.99
C GLU A 340 31.13 57.43 104.56
N PHE A 341 30.20 56.68 103.99
CA PHE A 341 30.29 56.18 102.63
C PHE A 341 29.00 56.43 101.86
N LYS A 342 29.07 57.28 100.84
CA LYS A 342 27.90 57.61 100.02
C LYS A 342 27.90 56.81 98.72
N ILE A 343 26.80 56.10 98.47
CA ILE A 343 26.54 55.42 97.20
C ILE A 343 25.61 56.32 96.39
N GLN A 344 26.09 56.79 95.24
CA GLN A 344 25.29 57.64 94.36
C GLN A 344 24.83 56.89 93.11
N ASN A 345 23.61 57.21 92.69
CA ASN A 345 23.08 56.87 91.37
C ASN A 345 23.86 57.67 90.32
N SER A 346 24.60 56.97 89.47
CA SER A 346 25.18 57.57 88.29
C SER A 346 24.06 57.92 87.31
N GLN A 347 23.66 59.19 87.25
CA GLN A 347 22.63 59.71 86.34
C GLN A 347 23.03 59.54 84.85
N GLY A 348 22.95 58.32 84.33
CA GLY A 348 23.15 57.98 82.92
C GLY A 348 24.59 57.64 82.49
N LYS A 349 25.53 57.40 83.40
CA LYS A 349 26.87 56.84 83.03
C LYS A 349 26.97 55.38 83.47
N SER A 350 27.09 54.49 82.48
CA SER A 350 27.29 53.03 82.66
C SER A 350 28.64 52.72 83.30
N ALA A 351 28.73 52.80 84.62
CA ALA A 351 29.86 52.25 85.37
C ALA A 351 29.49 50.84 85.87
N THR A 352 30.17 49.81 85.38
CA THR A 352 29.94 48.41 85.79
C THR A 352 30.32 48.13 87.25
N GLU A 353 31.07 49.03 87.89
CA GLU A 353 31.53 48.92 89.27
C GLU A 353 31.45 50.28 89.98
N CYS A 354 31.33 50.24 91.32
CA CYS A 354 31.44 51.43 92.16
C CYS A 354 32.87 51.97 92.12
N LYS A 355 33.06 53.19 91.60
CA LYS A 355 34.36 53.86 91.65
C LYS A 355 34.48 54.64 92.95
N MET A 356 35.49 54.31 93.75
CA MET A 356 35.78 55.01 95.00
C MET A 356 36.40 56.37 94.69
N GLY A 357 35.87 57.44 95.27
CA GLY A 357 36.52 58.75 95.31
C GLY A 357 37.66 58.81 96.33
N GLU A 358 38.37 59.93 96.37
CA GLU A 358 39.41 60.18 97.38
C GLU A 358 38.82 60.33 98.78
N ILE A 359 39.58 59.93 99.80
CA ILE A 359 39.18 60.12 101.20
C ILE A 359 39.43 61.58 101.58
N LEU A 360 38.36 62.31 101.90
CA LEU A 360 38.43 63.68 102.40
C LEU A 360 37.77 63.73 103.78
N GLU A 361 38.54 64.12 104.80
CA GLU A 361 38.07 64.24 106.20
C GLU A 361 37.34 63.00 106.74
N GLY A 362 37.78 61.79 106.35
CA GLY A 362 37.19 60.54 106.80
C GLY A 362 35.88 60.16 106.10
N LYS A 363 35.56 60.79 104.97
CA LYS A 363 34.39 60.46 104.13
C LYS A 363 34.83 59.99 102.74
N VAL A 364 34.07 59.06 102.16
CA VAL A 364 34.25 58.61 100.78
C VAL A 364 32.92 58.64 100.06
N VAL A 365 32.94 59.13 98.83
CA VAL A 365 31.80 59.06 97.91
C VAL A 365 32.18 58.08 96.82
N ALA A 366 31.33 57.09 96.59
CA ALA A 366 31.44 56.25 95.42
C ALA A 366 30.31 56.52 94.44
N GLU A 367 30.72 56.79 93.21
CA GLU A 367 29.83 56.77 92.08
C GLU A 367 29.70 55.33 91.61
N CYS A 368 28.55 54.75 91.88
CA CYS A 368 28.19 53.44 91.38
C CYS A 368 27.31 53.61 90.14
N GLY A 369 27.55 52.84 89.08
CA GLY A 369 26.68 52.84 87.89
C GLY A 369 25.37 52.11 88.11
N ILE A 370 24.72 52.40 89.23
CA ILE A 370 23.46 51.80 89.64
C ILE A 370 22.34 52.67 89.07
N MET A 371 21.64 52.16 88.04
CA MET A 371 20.44 52.81 87.51
C MET A 371 19.21 52.22 88.19
N TRP A 372 18.55 53.03 89.01
CA TRP A 372 17.23 52.74 89.57
C TRP A 372 16.26 53.90 89.29
N ASP A 373 15.01 53.58 88.96
CA ASP A 373 13.96 54.57 88.64
C ASP A 373 13.22 55.08 89.89
N THR A 374 13.26 54.29 90.96
CA THR A 374 12.64 54.58 92.26
C THR A 374 13.68 54.48 93.37
N ALA A 375 13.42 55.17 94.49
CA ALA A 375 14.23 54.97 95.70
C ALA A 375 13.98 53.56 96.23
N PRO A 376 15.02 52.82 96.67
CA PRO A 376 14.80 51.53 97.31
C PRO A 376 13.97 51.73 98.59
N VAL A 377 12.98 50.85 98.79
CA VAL A 377 12.10 50.87 99.98
C VAL A 377 12.88 50.41 101.21
N VAL A 378 13.82 49.48 101.03
CA VAL A 378 14.67 48.95 102.11
C VAL A 378 16.11 48.85 101.63
N VAL A 379 17.04 49.35 102.45
CA VAL A 379 18.47 49.10 102.32
C VAL A 379 18.97 48.43 103.59
N ASN A 380 19.36 47.17 103.49
CA ASN A 380 19.97 46.43 104.59
C ASN A 380 21.49 46.51 104.49
N VAL A 381 22.16 46.81 105.61
CA VAL A 381 23.62 46.91 105.69
C VAL A 381 24.16 46.10 106.85
N THR A 382 25.31 45.43 106.63
CA THR A 382 25.96 44.58 107.63
C THR A 382 27.48 44.82 107.61
N PRO A 383 28.10 45.29 108.71
CA PRO A 383 29.55 45.49 108.75
C PRO A 383 30.27 44.18 109.10
N SER A 384 31.51 44.01 108.63
CA SER A 384 32.37 42.87 108.99
C SER A 384 33.12 43.07 110.31
N TYR A 385 33.04 44.26 110.89
CA TYR A 385 33.75 44.64 112.11
C TYR A 385 32.80 45.29 113.12
N LYS A 386 33.22 45.33 114.39
CA LYS A 386 32.39 45.84 115.48
C LYS A 386 32.32 47.37 115.41
N THR A 387 31.19 47.87 114.95
CA THR A 387 30.82 49.29 114.90
C THR A 387 29.30 49.40 114.90
N THR A 388 28.75 50.58 115.19
CA THR A 388 27.36 50.88 114.84
C THR A 388 27.29 51.24 113.36
N ILE A 389 26.27 50.76 112.64
CA ILE A 389 26.05 51.09 111.23
C ILE A 389 24.59 51.47 111.01
N TRP A 390 24.34 52.43 110.12
CA TRP A 390 22.99 52.79 109.70
C TRP A 390 23.04 53.43 108.32
N VAL A 391 21.86 53.54 107.69
CA VAL A 391 21.70 54.15 106.37
C VAL A 391 20.88 55.42 106.52
N GLU A 392 21.33 56.49 105.87
CA GLU A 392 20.65 57.78 105.79
C GLU A 392 20.50 58.20 104.32
N ASP A 393 19.71 59.24 104.10
CA ASP A 393 19.54 59.89 102.80
C ASP A 393 19.13 58.93 101.66
N ILE A 394 18.28 57.94 101.96
CA ILE A 394 17.76 57.01 100.95
C ILE A 394 16.85 57.79 100.00
N THR A 395 17.31 57.95 98.78
CA THR A 395 16.61 58.66 97.71
C THR A 395 16.81 57.92 96.39
N LYS A 396 16.10 58.34 95.33
CA LYS A 396 16.34 57.82 93.96
C LYS A 396 17.77 58.12 93.46
N ASP A 397 18.44 59.10 94.06
CA ASP A 397 19.78 59.53 93.67
C ASP A 397 20.88 58.80 94.46
N GLY A 398 20.51 57.89 95.38
CA GLY A 398 21.45 57.08 96.15
C GLY A 398 21.11 57.05 97.64
N PHE A 399 22.06 56.55 98.43
CA PHE A 399 21.96 56.47 99.89
C PHE A 399 23.33 56.55 100.55
N THR A 400 23.36 56.94 101.82
CA THR A 400 24.58 57.12 102.60
C THR A 400 24.66 56.07 103.69
N ILE A 401 25.77 55.32 103.75
CA ILE A 401 26.08 54.38 104.82
C ILE A 401 27.00 55.10 105.81
N LYS A 402 26.65 55.08 107.10
CA LYS A 402 27.48 55.64 108.17
C LYS A 402 27.90 54.58 109.16
N VAL A 403 29.12 54.70 109.65
CA VAL A 403 29.67 53.86 110.72
C VAL A 403 30.10 54.72 111.91
N GLY A 404 29.79 54.29 113.13
CA GLY A 404 30.06 55.05 114.34
C GLY A 404 31.56 55.14 114.66
N ASP A 405 32.21 53.98 114.75
CA ASP A 405 33.66 53.87 114.94
C ASP A 405 34.35 53.64 113.60
N ALA A 406 35.35 54.47 113.29
CA ALA A 406 36.17 54.35 112.10
C ALA A 406 37.01 53.07 112.15
N PRO A 407 37.12 52.31 111.04
CA PRO A 407 37.92 51.09 111.04
C PRO A 407 39.41 51.46 111.14
N GLN A 408 40.18 50.64 111.86
CA GLN A 408 41.63 50.86 112.06
C GLN A 408 42.49 50.30 110.91
N LYS A 409 41.87 49.53 110.02
CA LYS A 409 42.44 48.90 108.81
C LYS A 409 41.30 48.72 107.79
N GLU A 410 41.57 48.19 106.61
CA GLU A 410 40.50 47.88 105.65
C GLU A 410 39.51 46.85 106.21
N GLU A 411 38.22 47.19 106.15
CA GLU A 411 37.11 46.33 106.59
C GLU A 411 35.97 46.34 105.55
N LYS A 412 35.05 45.38 105.61
CA LYS A 412 33.97 45.20 104.63
C LYS A 412 32.60 45.62 105.18
N VAL A 413 31.74 46.11 104.31
CA VAL A 413 30.31 46.33 104.58
C VAL A 413 29.50 45.72 103.46
N TYR A 414 28.58 44.82 103.79
CA TYR A 414 27.66 44.21 102.83
C TYR A 414 26.38 45.01 102.78
N TRP A 415 25.81 45.20 101.59
CA TRP A 415 24.53 45.86 101.43
C TRP A 415 23.61 45.17 100.41
N LEU A 416 22.30 45.27 100.65
CA LEU A 416 21.22 44.77 99.80
C LEU A 416 20.14 45.85 99.71
N ALA A 417 19.74 46.21 98.49
CA ALA A 417 18.65 47.14 98.24
C ALA A 417 17.45 46.41 97.61
N MET A 418 16.24 46.77 98.06
CA MET A 418 14.97 46.26 97.53
C MET A 418 14.09 47.44 97.11
N TRP A 419 13.55 47.39 95.89
CA TRP A 419 12.73 48.45 95.28
C TRP A 419 11.24 48.13 95.32
#